data_AF-A0A949CCS5-F1
#
_entry.id   AF-A0A949CCS5-F1
#
_cell.length_a   1.000
_cell.length_b   1.000
_cell.length_c   1.000
_cell.angle_alpha   90.00
_cell.angle_beta   90.00
_cell.angle_gamma   90.00
#
_symmetry.space_group_name_H-M   'P 1'
#
loop_
_entity.id
_entity.type
_entity.pdbx_description
1 polymer ?
#
loop_
_entity_poly.entity_id
_entity_poly.type
_entity_poly.pdbx_seq_one_letter_code
_entity_poly.pdbx_strand_id
1 'polypeptide(L)'
;MGGNNNKSLKNNSEQAWWQPALVLFAKFSGWIAVPVIAGALIGRWLDGRYGTDPWIFLTAVGFAFLISMFGLIKNIREEYEKIEKDIQERKKDDLK
;
A
#
# COMPACT_ATOMS: atom_id res chain seq x y z
N MET A 1 3.87 51.65 28.66
CA MET A 1 3.03 51.30 27.49
C MET A 1 3.94 51.33 26.28
N GLY A 2 4.20 50.30 25.48
CA GLY A 2 3.72 48.92 25.41
C GLY A 2 4.20 48.40 24.05
N GLY A 3 4.57 47.13 23.95
CA GLY A 3 4.75 46.45 22.67
C GLY A 3 6.15 45.90 22.40
N ASN A 4 6.53 44.84 23.12
CA ASN A 4 7.30 43.75 22.50
C ASN A 4 6.40 42.51 22.47
N ASN A 5 6.73 41.55 21.60
CA ASN A 5 6.54 40.11 21.71
C ASN A 5 5.98 39.48 20.41
N ASN A 6 6.89 39.26 19.47
CA ASN A 6 7.24 37.94 18.95
C ASN A 6 6.04 37.04 18.62
N LYS A 7 5.47 37.19 17.43
CA LYS A 7 4.56 36.17 16.89
C LYS A 7 5.41 35.04 16.32
N SER A 8 5.31 33.90 17.00
CA SER A 8 5.97 32.64 16.74
C SER A 8 5.90 32.21 15.28
N LEU A 9 7.06 31.78 14.75
CA LEU A 9 7.14 30.98 13.53
C LEU A 9 6.37 29.69 13.78
N LYS A 10 5.10 29.68 13.40
CA LYS A 10 4.25 28.50 13.42
C LYS A 10 4.80 27.56 12.35
N ASN A 11 5.70 26.70 12.77
CA ASN A 11 6.13 25.47 12.13
C ASN A 11 4.93 24.56 11.91
N ASN A 12 4.10 24.90 10.93
CA ASN A 12 3.34 23.91 10.20
C ASN A 12 4.39 23.01 9.56
N SER A 13 4.59 21.82 10.10
CA SER A 13 5.10 20.71 9.30
C SER A 13 4.06 20.46 8.21
N GLU A 14 4.08 21.30 7.18
CA GLU A 14 3.32 21.09 5.96
C GLU A 14 3.77 19.75 5.42
N GLN A 15 2.97 18.71 5.67
CA GLN A 15 3.19 17.40 5.11
C GLN A 15 3.32 17.60 3.61
N ALA A 16 4.49 17.25 3.09
CA ALA A 16 4.80 17.53 1.71
C ALA A 16 3.79 16.78 0.82
N TRP A 17 3.24 17.46 -0.18
CA TRP A 17 2.17 16.93 -1.04
C TRP A 17 2.52 15.59 -1.72
N TRP A 18 3.81 15.27 -1.87
CA TRP A 18 4.31 14.00 -2.41
C TRP A 18 4.39 12.87 -1.40
N GLN A 19 4.40 13.19 -0.10
CA GLN A 19 4.58 12.22 0.98
C GLN A 19 3.51 11.13 0.98
N PRO A 20 2.20 11.43 0.81
CA PRO A 20 1.17 10.39 0.74
C PRO A 20 1.36 9.44 -0.45
N ALA A 21 1.73 9.97 -1.61
CA ALA A 21 1.98 9.16 -2.81
C ALA A 21 3.18 8.22 -2.63
N LEU A 22 4.26 8.71 -2.00
CA LEU A 22 5.44 7.89 -1.71
C LEU A 22 5.13 6.79 -0.69
N VAL A 23 4.32 7.08 0.32
CA VAL A 23 3.88 6.10 1.33
C VAL A 23 3.02 5.00 0.70
N LEU A 24 2.07 5.37 -0.18
CA LEU A 24 1.26 4.39 -0.90
C LEU A 24 2.11 3.52 -1.82
N PHE A 25 3.02 4.12 -2.58
CA PHE A 25 3.96 3.39 -3.43
C PHE A 25 4.78 2.38 -2.61
N ALA A 26 5.42 2.83 -1.53
CA ALA A 26 6.23 1.95 -0.68
C ALA A 26 5.40 0.81 -0.07
N LYS A 27 4.17 1.10 0.37
CA LYS A 27 3.25 0.10 0.93
C LYS A 27 2.88 -0.96 -0.12
N PHE A 28 2.54 -0.56 -1.34
CA PHE A 28 2.19 -1.51 -2.42
C PHE A 28 3.40 -2.28 -2.92
N SER A 29 4.52 -1.60 -3.20
CA SER A 29 5.76 -2.24 -3.64
C SER A 29 6.28 -3.22 -2.59
N GLY A 30 6.22 -2.87 -1.30
CA GLY A 30 6.58 -3.78 -0.20
C GLY A 30 5.67 -5.01 -0.15
N TRP A 31 4.34 -4.81 -0.27
CA TRP A 31 3.39 -5.91 -0.23
C TRP A 31 3.46 -6.85 -1.45
N ILE A 32 3.93 -6.38 -2.61
CA ILE A 32 4.15 -7.21 -3.79
C ILE A 32 5.50 -7.92 -3.72
N ALA A 33 6.56 -7.19 -3.36
CA ALA A 33 7.91 -7.73 -3.35
C ALA A 33 8.08 -8.86 -2.33
N VAL A 34 7.50 -8.73 -1.14
CA VAL A 34 7.61 -9.73 -0.05
C VAL A 34 7.10 -11.12 -0.48
N PRO A 35 5.84 -11.32 -0.92
CA PRO A 35 5.35 -12.64 -1.31
C PRO A 35 6.04 -13.19 -2.55
N VAL A 36 6.46 -12.33 -3.49
CA VAL A 36 7.19 -12.77 -4.69
C VAL A 36 8.56 -13.32 -4.31
N ILE A 37 9.33 -12.60 -3.50
CA ILE A 37 10.65 -13.04 -3.04
C ILE A 37 10.51 -14.29 -2.15
N ALA A 38 9.53 -14.31 -1.23
CA ALA A 38 9.27 -15.47 -0.39
C ALA A 38 8.92 -16.72 -1.23
N GLY A 39 8.02 -16.58 -2.21
CA GLY A 39 7.65 -17.66 -3.13
C GLY A 39 8.85 -18.13 -3.97
N ALA A 40 9.69 -17.22 -4.42
CA ALA A 40 10.90 -17.54 -5.18
C ALA A 40 11.92 -18.34 -4.35
N LEU A 41 12.17 -17.94 -3.10
CA LEU A 41 13.11 -18.63 -2.20
C LEU A 41 12.59 -20.02 -1.81
N ILE A 42 11.30 -20.12 -1.44
CA ILE A 42 10.66 -21.39 -1.07
C ILE A 42 10.62 -22.33 -2.27
N GLY A 43 10.20 -21.83 -3.44
CA GLY A 43 10.11 -22.61 -4.67
C GLY A 43 11.46 -23.19 -5.08
N ARG A 44 12.53 -22.38 -5.04
CA ARG A 44 13.88 -22.83 -5.38
C ARG A 44 14.45 -23.83 -4.38
N TRP A 45 14.13 -23.68 -3.09
CA TRP A 45 14.53 -24.65 -2.07
C TRP A 45 13.82 -26.01 -2.26
N LEU A 46 12.54 -25.98 -2.63
CA LEU A 46 11.76 -27.19 -2.88
C LEU A 46 12.21 -27.89 -4.17
N ASP A 47 12.42 -27.15 -5.26
CA ASP A 47 12.91 -27.72 -6.52
C ASP A 47 14.27 -28.42 -6.34
N GLY A 48 15.20 -27.82 -5.59
CA GLY A 48 16.49 -28.44 -5.27
C GLY A 48 16.38 -29.69 -4.38
N ARG A 49 15.29 -29.85 -3.63
CA ARG A 49 15.05 -31.04 -2.80
C ARG A 49 14.38 -32.20 -3.58
N TYR A 50 13.53 -31.88 -4.55
CA TYR A 50 12.76 -32.89 -5.31
C TYR A 50 13.30 -33.14 -6.72
N GLY A 51 14.28 -32.36 -7.20
CA GLY A 51 14.85 -32.51 -8.55
C GLY A 51 13.86 -32.15 -9.66
N THR A 52 12.83 -31.36 -9.33
CA THR A 52 11.70 -30.99 -10.20
C THR A 52 11.88 -29.65 -10.92
N ASP A 53 13.13 -29.20 -11.05
CA ASP A 53 13.46 -27.91 -11.68
C ASP A 53 12.75 -27.73 -13.03
N PRO A 54 11.96 -26.65 -13.27
CA PRO A 54 11.61 -25.53 -12.39
C PRO A 54 10.10 -25.44 -12.10
N TRP A 55 9.40 -26.56 -12.00
CA TRP A 55 7.92 -26.59 -11.95
C TRP A 55 7.36 -26.14 -10.59
N ILE A 56 8.05 -26.43 -9.49
CA ILE A 56 7.59 -26.02 -8.16
C ILE A 56 7.84 -24.53 -7.95
N PHE A 57 8.97 -24.01 -8.44
CA PHE A 57 9.20 -22.56 -8.46
C PHE A 57 8.09 -21.82 -9.21
N LEU A 58 7.72 -22.30 -10.41
CA LEU A 58 6.72 -21.64 -11.24
C LEU A 58 5.33 -21.66 -10.59
N THR A 59 4.95 -22.77 -9.97
CA THR A 59 3.67 -22.88 -9.25
C THR A 59 3.67 -22.06 -7.96
N ALA A 60 4.77 -22.02 -7.20
CA ALA A 60 4.89 -21.20 -5.99
C ALA A 60 4.80 -19.69 -6.28
N VAL A 61 5.53 -19.21 -7.29
CA VAL A 61 5.47 -17.80 -7.73
C VAL A 61 4.09 -17.47 -8.29
N GLY A 62 3.51 -18.35 -9.11
CA GLY A 62 2.15 -18.18 -9.62
C GLY A 62 1.12 -18.08 -8.50
N PHE A 63 1.23 -18.93 -7.47
CA PHE A 63 0.32 -18.90 -6.32
C PHE A 63 0.50 -17.65 -5.46
N ALA A 64 1.74 -17.23 -5.20
CA ALA A 64 2.04 -15.99 -4.48
C ALA A 64 1.52 -14.76 -5.23
N PHE A 65 1.64 -14.74 -6.56
CA PHE A 65 1.11 -13.69 -7.41
C PHE A 65 -0.42 -13.61 -7.32
N LEU A 66 -1.12 -14.74 -7.38
CA LEU A 66 -2.57 -14.78 -7.22
C LEU A 66 -2.99 -14.25 -5.84
N ILE A 67 -2.36 -14.71 -4.75
CA ILE A 67 -2.64 -14.21 -3.39
C ILE A 67 -2.44 -12.69 -3.30
N SER A 68 -1.34 -12.18 -3.88
CA SER A 68 -1.08 -10.74 -3.92
C SER A 68 -2.19 -9.98 -4.66
N MET A 69 -2.63 -10.49 -5.81
CA MET A 69 -3.68 -9.87 -6.61
C MET A 69 -5.03 -9.86 -5.89
N PHE A 70 -5.41 -10.95 -5.22
CA PHE A 70 -6.63 -11.01 -4.41
C PHE A 70 -6.56 -10.06 -3.21
N GLY A 71 -5.43 -10.00 -2.51
CA GLY A 71 -5.22 -9.09 -1.38
C GLY A 71 -5.30 -7.61 -1.80
N LEU A 72 -4.73 -7.27 -2.95
CA LEU A 72 -4.77 -5.93 -3.51
C LEU A 72 -6.21 -5.51 -3.88
N ILE A 73 -6.94 -6.35 -4.62
CA ILE A 73 -8.32 -6.04 -5.03
C ILE A 73 -9.23 -5.86 -3.81
N LYS A 74 -9.04 -6.67 -2.77
CA LYS A 74 -9.80 -6.53 -1.52
C LYS A 74 -9.53 -5.20 -0.81
N ASN A 75 -8.26 -4.82 -0.66
CA ASN A 75 -7.90 -3.54 -0.02
C ASN A 75 -8.43 -2.35 -0.83
N ILE A 76 -8.31 -2.40 -2.16
CA ILE A 76 -8.79 -1.36 -3.05
C ILE A 76 -10.30 -1.20 -2.90
N ARG A 77 -11.09 -2.28 -2.92
CA ARG A 77 -12.55 -2.19 -2.76
C ARG A 77 -12.95 -1.50 -1.45
N GLU A 78 -12.30 -1.83 -0.35
CA GLU A 78 -12.58 -1.24 0.96
C GLU A 78 -12.21 0.25 1.03
N GLU A 79 -11.11 0.66 0.38
CA GLU A 79 -10.72 2.07 0.26
C GLU A 79 -11.66 2.85 -0.67
N TYR A 80 -12.09 2.26 -1.79
CA TYR A 80 -13.05 2.88 -2.72
C TYR A 80 -14.42 3.11 -2.08
N GLU A 81 -14.94 2.14 -1.32
CA GLU A 81 -16.23 2.30 -0.61
C GLU A 81 -16.21 3.41 0.44
N LYS A 82 -15.06 3.62 1.11
CA LYS A 82 -14.88 4.74 2.05
C LYS A 82 -14.85 6.08 1.32
N ILE A 83 -14.09 6.16 0.22
CA ILE A 83 -14.00 7.39 -0.59
C ILE A 83 -15.38 7.77 -1.14
N GLU A 84 -16.17 6.80 -1.60
CA GLU A 84 -17.51 7.06 -2.15
C GLU A 84 -18.50 7.56 -1.08
N LYS A 85 -18.48 6.98 0.13
CA LYS A 85 -19.28 7.48 1.25
C LYS A 85 -18.90 8.89 1.67
N ASP A 86 -17.60 9.16 1.80
CA ASP A 86 -17.09 10.48 2.20
C ASP A 86 -17.46 11.57 1.18
N ILE A 87 -17.48 11.24 -0.13
CA ILE A 87 -17.91 12.16 -1.19
C ILE A 87 -19.42 12.43 -1.11
N GLN A 88 -20.24 11.41 -0.85
CA GLN A 88 -21.69 11.54 -0.77
C GLN A 88 -22.17 12.31 0.47
N GLU A 89 -21.49 12.16 1.61
CA GLU A 89 -21.79 12.92 2.83
C GLU A 89 -21.46 14.40 2.67
N ARG A 90 -20.28 14.74 2.12
CA ARG A 90 -19.90 16.13 1.83
C ARG A 90 -20.91 16.80 0.89
N LYS A 91 -21.35 16.10 -0.16
CA LYS A 91 -22.32 16.63 -1.13
C LYS A 91 -23.71 16.89 -0.53
N LYS A 92 -24.08 16.21 0.56
CA LYS A 92 -25.35 16.43 1.28
C LYS A 92 -25.30 17.63 2.22
N ASP A 93 -24.15 17.91 2.79
CA ASP A 93 -23.94 19.06 3.67
C ASP A 93 -23.86 20.38 2.88
N ASP A 94 -23.36 20.35 1.64
CA ASP A 94 -23.33 21.51 0.74
C ASP A 94 -24.72 21.92 0.20
N LEU A 95 -25.73 21.06 0.37
CA LEU A 95 -27.11 21.25 -0.13
C LEU A 95 -28.13 21.62 0.97
N LYS A 96 -27.69 21.75 2.23
CA LYS A 96 -28.51 22.15 3.38
C LYS A 96 -28.21 23.58 3.82
#